data_AF-A0A5C7N3U5-F1
#
_entry.id   AF-A0A5C7N3U5-F1
#
_cell.length_a   1.000
_cell.length_b   1.000
_cell.length_c   1.000
_cell.angle_alpha   90.00
_cell.angle_beta   90.00
_cell.angle_gamma   90.00
#
_symmetry.space_group_name_H-M   'P 1'
#
loop_
_entity.id
_entity.type
_entity.pdbx_description
1 polymer ?
#
loop_
_entity_poly.entity_id
_entity_poly.type
_entity_poly.pdbx_seq_one_letter_code
_entity_poly.pdbx_strand_id
1 'polypeptide(L)' 'MNNVIDISRNDLLKQELKSKYVDLSDAEINRVDTSFEQLVEDITNKTHKQKEEVAHQVEELMAYAKSKSL' A
#
# COMPACT_ATOMS: atom_id res chain seq x y z
N MET A 1 -24.70 -2.47 18.60
CA MET A 1 -23.53 -1.58 18.44
C MET A 1 -22.32 -2.44 18.15
N ASN A 2 -21.77 -2.30 16.95
CA ASN A 2 -20.35 -2.43 16.59
C ASN A 2 -20.29 -2.75 15.09
N ASN A 3 -20.40 -1.70 14.27
CA ASN A 3 -19.86 -1.70 12.92
C ASN A 3 -18.33 -1.78 13.06
N VAL A 4 -17.80 -2.96 13.37
CA VAL A 4 -16.35 -3.17 13.29
C VAL A 4 -16.08 -3.34 11.81
N ILE A 5 -15.44 -2.32 11.29
CA ILE A 5 -15.15 -2.11 9.89
C ILE A 5 -14.41 -3.35 9.41
N ASP A 6 -15.03 -4.11 8.51
CA ASP A 6 -14.35 -5.08 7.65
C ASP A 6 -13.50 -4.22 6.69
N ILE A 7 -12.43 -3.63 7.23
CA ILE A 7 -11.46 -2.89 6.43
C ILE A 7 -10.82 -3.98 5.60
N SER A 8 -11.30 -4.12 4.36
CA SER A 8 -10.70 -5.03 3.38
C SER A 8 -9.18 -4.86 3.46
N ARG A 9 -8.43 -5.97 3.43
CA ARG A 9 -6.96 -5.96 3.44
C ARG A 9 -6.36 -4.87 2.53
N ASN A 10 -6.99 -4.61 1.39
CA ASN A 10 -6.57 -3.58 0.46
C ASN A 10 -6.81 -2.17 1.00
N ASP A 11 -7.94 -1.88 1.67
CA ASP A 11 -8.19 -0.57 2.28
C ASP A 11 -7.16 -0.25 3.37
N LEU A 12 -6.79 -1.23 4.20
CA LEU A 12 -5.75 -1.04 5.21
C LEU A 12 -4.39 -0.77 4.56
N LEU A 13 -4.04 -1.53 3.54
CA LEU A 13 -2.81 -1.31 2.77
C LEU A 13 -2.78 0.07 2.10
N LYS A 14 -3.90 0.53 1.53
CA LYS A 14 -4.03 1.87 0.95
C LYS A 14 -3.81 2.96 1.99
N GLN A 15 -4.34 2.78 3.20
CA GLN A 15 -4.11 3.71 4.32
C GLN A 15 -2.64 3.76 4.72
N GLU A 16 -1.99 2.60 4.85
CA GLU A 16 -0.57 2.53 5.19
C GLU A 16 0.31 3.16 4.09
N LEU A 17 0.00 2.91 2.81
CA LEU A 17 0.70 3.53 1.69
C LEU A 17 0.54 5.05 1.68
N LYS A 18 -0.67 5.58 1.93
CA LYS A 18 -0.90 7.03 2.08
C LYS A 18 -0.12 7.63 3.24
N SER A 19 -0.07 6.91 4.36
CA SER A 19 0.64 7.35 5.57
C SER A 19 2.15 7.40 5.33
N LYS A 20 2.70 6.37 4.69
CA LYS A 20 4.15 6.24 4.43
C LYS A 20 4.63 7.09 3.26
N TYR A 21 3.80 7.25 2.24
CA TYR A 21 4.10 7.98 1.01
C TYR A 21 3.05 9.07 0.80
N VAL A 22 3.18 10.16 1.55
CA VAL A 22 2.24 11.29 1.56
C VAL A 22 2.03 11.96 0.19
N ASP A 23 2.98 11.79 -0.73
CA ASP A 23 2.94 12.32 -2.09
C ASP A 23 2.23 11.42 -3.11
N LEU A 24 1.75 10.23 -2.71
CA LEU A 24 0.97 9.38 -3.61
C LEU A 24 -0.47 9.88 -3.73
N SER A 25 -0.96 9.92 -4.96
CA SER A 25 -2.34 10.22 -5.31
C SER A 25 -3.23 9.00 -5.12
N ASP A 26 -4.53 9.20 -4.91
CA ASP A 26 -5.52 8.13 -4.83
C ASP A 26 -5.46 7.16 -6.02
N ALA A 27 -5.20 7.66 -7.23
CA ALA A 27 -5.05 6.85 -8.43
C ALA A 27 -3.83 5.90 -8.36
N GLU A 28 -2.72 6.37 -7.80
CA GLU A 28 -1.49 5.58 -7.63
C GLU A 28 -1.70 4.51 -6.54
N ILE A 29 -2.33 4.89 -5.43
CA ILE A 29 -2.67 3.98 -4.33
C ILE A 29 -3.68 2.90 -4.76
N ASN A 30 -4.65 3.24 -5.61
CA ASN A 30 -5.61 2.28 -6.16
C ASN A 30 -4.97 1.27 -7.12
N ARG A 31 -3.73 1.47 -7.58
CA ARG A 31 -3.01 0.44 -8.34
C ARG A 31 -2.74 -0.82 -7.53
N VAL A 32 -2.83 -0.76 -6.20
CA VAL A 32 -2.80 -1.94 -5.34
C VAL A 32 -3.84 -3.00 -5.72
N ASP A 33 -4.97 -2.59 -6.29
CA ASP A 33 -6.03 -3.49 -6.74
C ASP A 33 -5.74 -4.09 -8.13
N THR A 34 -4.75 -3.53 -8.85
CA THR A 34 -4.48 -3.85 -10.25
C THR A 34 -3.15 -4.58 -10.45
N SER A 35 -2.04 -4.01 -9.95
CA SER A 35 -0.69 -4.56 -10.14
C SER A 35 0.30 -4.06 -9.08
N PHE A 36 0.91 -5.01 -8.36
CA PHE A 36 1.97 -4.74 -7.39
C PHE A 36 3.21 -4.11 -8.04
N GLU A 37 3.64 -4.61 -9.21
CA GLU A 37 4.83 -4.10 -9.89
C GLU A 37 4.68 -2.64 -10.31
N GLN A 38 3.49 -2.26 -10.81
CA GLN A 38 3.20 -0.87 -11.18
C GLN A 38 3.15 0.04 -9.96
N LEU A 39 2.58 -0.42 -8.84
CA LEU A 39 2.59 0.33 -7.59
C LEU A 39 4.02 0.58 -7.10
N VAL A 40 4.87 -0.45 -7.10
CA VAL A 40 6.28 -0.33 -6.73
C VAL A 40 7.01 0.64 -7.66
N GLU A 41 6.77 0.56 -8.97
CA GLU A 41 7.37 1.47 -9.95
C GLU A 41 6.95 2.93 -9.72
N ASP A 42 5.66 3.20 -9.52
CA ASP A 42 5.16 4.56 -9.25
C ASP A 42 5.81 5.14 -7.98
N ILE A 43 5.86 4.35 -6.90
CA ILE A 43 6.49 4.77 -5.63
C ILE A 43 7.99 4.99 -5.81
N THR A 44 8.67 4.12 -6.56
CA THR A 44 10.11 4.24 -6.88
C THR A 44 10.38 5.56 -7.60
N ASN A 45 9.58 5.87 -8.63
CA ASN A 45 9.70 7.10 -9.41
C ASN A 45 9.41 8.36 -8.56
N LYS A 46 8.43 8.29 -7.66
CA LYS A 46 8.08 9.41 -6.75
C LYS A 46 9.15 9.66 -5.69
N THR A 47 9.58 8.60 -5.03
CA THR A 47 10.47 8.69 -3.87
C THR A 47 11.94 8.74 -4.25
N HIS A 48 12.27 8.49 -5.52
CA HIS A 48 13.64 8.35 -6.03
C HIS A 48 14.46 7.31 -5.26
N LYS A 49 13.78 6.32 -4.68
CA LYS A 49 14.38 5.19 -3.96
C LYS A 49 14.74 4.07 -4.92
N GLN A 50 15.46 3.08 -4.43
CA GLN A 50 15.72 1.86 -5.19
C GLN A 50 14.46 0.98 -5.25
N LYS A 51 14.19 0.38 -6.42
CA LYS A 51 13.01 -0.45 -6.65
C LYS A 51 12.90 -1.60 -5.65
N GLU A 52 14.02 -2.25 -5.33
CA GLU A 52 14.07 -3.34 -4.32
C GLU A 52 13.69 -2.85 -2.92
N GLU A 53 14.16 -1.67 -2.52
CA GLU A 53 13.82 -1.08 -1.21
C GLU A 53 12.33 -0.78 -1.11
N VAL A 54 11.75 -0.27 -2.19
CA VAL A 54 10.31 0.02 -2.28
C VAL A 54 9.50 -1.27 -2.28
N ALA A 55 9.90 -2.27 -3.06
CA ALA A 55 9.22 -3.56 -3.10
C ALA A 55 9.15 -4.18 -1.71
N HIS A 56 10.28 -4.24 -0.99
CA HIS A 56 10.32 -4.76 0.38
C HIS A 56 9.39 -3.98 1.32
N GLN A 57 9.40 -2.65 1.25
CA GLN A 57 8.52 -1.82 2.07
C GLN A 57 7.04 -2.10 1.79
N VAL A 58 6.64 -2.23 0.52
CA VAL A 58 5.25 -2.52 0.16
C VAL A 58 4.87 -3.95 0.58
N GLU A 59 5.78 -4.93 0.47
CA GLU A 59 5.58 -6.28 0.98
C GLU A 59 5.36 -6.33 2.49
N GLU A 60 6.15 -5.58 3.27
CA GLU A 60 5.96 -5.46 4.72
C GLU A 60 4.58 -4.87 5.06
N LEU A 61 4.17 -3.83 4.35
CA LEU A 61 2.83 -3.24 4.53
C LEU A 61 1.72 -4.23 4.14
N MET A 62 1.91 -5.01 3.07
CA MET A 62 0.98 -6.07 2.67
C MET A 62 0.86 -7.17 3.73
N ALA A 63 1.98 -7.59 4.31
CA ALA A 63 2.03 -8.59 5.36
C ALA A 63 1.36 -8.08 6.65
N TYR A 64 1.62 -6.83 7.03
CA TYR A 64 0.95 -6.17 8.13
C TYR A 64 -0.56 -6.13 7.92
N ALA A 65 -1.02 -5.65 6.76
CA ALA A 65 -2.44 -5.58 6.44
C ALA A 65 -3.11 -6.97 6.47
N LYS A 66 -2.42 -7.99 5.96
CA LYS A 66 -2.88 -9.39 6.03
C LYS A 66 -3.02 -9.88 7.48
N SER A 67 -2.07 -9.53 8.35
CA SER A 67 -2.11 -9.94 9.78
C SER A 67 -3.23 -9.28 10.59
N LYS A 68 -3.71 -8.11 10.17
CA LYS A 68 -4.78 -7.34 10.84
C LYS A 68 -6.18 -7.66 10.34
N SER A 69 -6.27 -8.27 9.15
CA SER A 69 -7.53 -8.66 8.51
C SER A 69 -7.97 -10.10 8.87
N LEU A 70 -7.22 -10.80 9.74
CA LEU A 70 -7.52 -12.10 10.33
C LEU A 70 -8.21 -11.94 11.68
#